data_AF-A0A258V9B5-F1
#
_entry.id   AF-A0A258V9B5-F1
#
_cell.length_a   1.000
_cell.length_b   1.000
_cell.length_c   1.000
_cell.angle_alpha   90.00
_cell.angle_beta   90.00
_cell.angle_gamma   90.00
#
_symmetry.space_group_name_H-M   'P 1'
#
loop_
_entity.id
_entity.type
_entity.pdbx_description
1 polymer ?
#
loop_
_entity_poly.entity_id
_entity_poly.type
_entity_poly.pdbx_seq_one_letter_code
_entity_poly.pdbx_strand_id
1 'polypeptide(L)'
;MTHHIFFSWQSDTLTLTGRNLIERALQRAIATLAADADIDPADRELAVDRDSVGVSGSPPLVETIFGKVDRAAAFLSDLTYVAQREDGRRMPNPNVLLEHGWALKGLSWRRVVSVMNIARGHPDDHQLPFDLQHFKRPIFYDCPDDADEDVRRAAREGLTHQFVSALRAILDDEALRAERVPPAPAEPHPHDIELLARVQRQLSVGLQRFLQQHSFGTPFRRDILEPIHEMNEDWVGARFEFHDPILQAAFAELQRLAREFGGLIGVHTYTMDQNLALAWPKTDLDVAQGVQPATLTAIAAMNAKASELSAAIDVFERSARDRIRVAAVAGPVTPEVDPREERARTMLADLAQDRNTGQLPGIVSRPSMTLRAIPLAAMERRRLDPQVVARAQMRFPPDAQVRVKSDSDGRQWWSSGLQHDVGKPNGETRWRTRLVRPGAIEYEATIGFRIDDDPEILIDGRALETDIVAGIERLGTALTELGLDGQALVEISFDGVEDVILSRPRGGGRKIGRPQIGLPVTLLDDLTKRPADALHEQFDILWQIAGWADGSPSFGGGGWDGHRAGDVAAAR
;
A
#
# COMPACT_ATOMS: atom_id res chain seq x y z
N MET A 1 -5.93 24.67 10.58
CA MET A 1 -6.20 25.13 11.96
C MET A 1 -5.90 26.62 11.96
N THR A 2 -6.82 27.45 12.43
CA THR A 2 -6.60 28.90 12.43
C THR A 2 -5.54 29.30 13.47
N HIS A 3 -4.52 30.02 13.02
CA HIS A 3 -3.50 30.61 13.85
C HIS A 3 -3.96 31.99 14.33
N HIS A 4 -3.71 32.29 15.62
CA HIS A 4 -4.12 33.55 16.21
C HIS A 4 -2.95 34.49 16.44
N ILE A 5 -3.14 35.77 16.17
CA ILE A 5 -2.25 36.86 16.60
C ILE A 5 -2.93 37.54 17.78
N PHE A 6 -2.32 37.45 18.96
CA PHE A 6 -2.87 38.11 20.14
C PHE A 6 -2.49 39.59 20.12
N PHE A 7 -3.49 40.47 20.04
CA PHE A 7 -3.29 41.91 20.05
C PHE A 7 -3.58 42.51 21.43
N SER A 8 -2.51 42.92 22.12
CA SER A 8 -2.55 43.66 23.38
C SER A 8 -2.57 45.16 23.10
N TRP A 9 -3.70 45.81 23.41
CA TRP A 9 -4.04 47.16 22.96
C TRP A 9 -4.19 48.16 24.12
N GLN A 10 -4.00 49.44 23.83
CA GLN A 10 -4.10 50.52 24.82
C GLN A 10 -5.54 51.03 24.95
N SER A 11 -6.17 50.86 26.12
CA SER A 11 -7.51 51.39 26.38
C SER A 11 -7.56 52.89 26.67
N ASP A 12 -6.43 53.47 27.06
CA ASP A 12 -6.32 54.86 27.51
C ASP A 12 -5.99 55.83 26.36
N THR A 13 -6.04 55.36 25.11
CA THR A 13 -5.80 56.18 23.91
C THR A 13 -7.07 56.33 23.08
N LEU A 14 -7.13 57.39 22.24
CA LEU A 14 -8.25 57.58 21.34
C LEU A 14 -8.31 56.43 20.34
N THR A 15 -9.41 55.68 20.32
CA THR A 15 -9.51 54.45 19.53
C THR A 15 -9.31 54.67 18.02
N LEU A 16 -9.71 55.84 17.50
CA LEU A 16 -9.57 56.23 16.09
C LEU A 16 -8.12 56.34 15.62
N THR A 17 -7.20 56.73 16.50
CA THR A 17 -5.76 56.92 16.20
C THR A 17 -4.88 55.88 16.91
N GLY A 18 -5.45 55.10 17.83
CA GLY A 18 -4.84 53.96 18.53
C GLY A 18 -5.44 52.62 18.10
N ARG A 19 -6.11 51.92 19.04
CA ARG A 19 -6.66 50.56 18.90
C ARG A 19 -7.26 50.25 17.52
N ASN A 20 -8.24 51.03 17.05
CA ASN A 20 -8.95 50.69 15.80
C ASN A 20 -8.06 50.88 14.57
N LEU A 21 -7.14 51.85 14.60
CA LEU A 21 -6.21 52.09 13.51
C LEU A 21 -5.23 50.90 13.40
N ILE A 22 -4.65 50.50 14.53
CA ILE A 22 -3.72 49.36 14.62
C ILE A 22 -4.41 48.06 14.23
N GLU A 23 -5.60 47.78 14.78
CA GLU A 23 -6.34 46.56 14.49
C GLU A 23 -6.71 46.46 13.01
N ARG A 24 -7.18 47.55 12.39
CA ARG A 24 -7.50 47.57 10.96
C ARG A 24 -6.26 47.37 10.09
N ALA A 25 -5.12 47.93 10.48
CA ALA A 25 -3.84 47.69 9.80
C ALA A 25 -3.44 46.20 9.92
N LEU A 26 -3.57 45.61 11.10
CA LEU A 26 -3.27 44.19 11.35
C LEU A 26 -4.18 43.27 10.53
N GLN A 27 -5.50 43.52 10.52
CA GLN A 27 -6.47 42.77 9.73
C GLN A 27 -6.18 42.84 8.23
N ARG A 28 -5.79 44.03 7.73
CA ARG A 28 -5.36 44.19 6.32
C ARG A 28 -4.09 43.40 6.03
N ALA A 29 -3.10 43.43 6.93
CA ALA A 29 -1.87 42.68 6.76
C ALA A 29 -2.14 41.17 6.71
N ILE A 30 -2.99 40.66 7.60
CA ILE A 30 -3.47 39.27 7.58
C ILE A 30 -4.12 38.92 6.24
N ALA A 31 -5.03 39.77 5.73
CA ALA A 31 -5.69 39.54 4.44
C ALA A 31 -4.69 39.53 3.26
N THR A 32 -3.68 40.41 3.28
CA THR A 32 -2.61 40.41 2.29
C THR A 32 -1.78 39.14 2.34
N LEU A 33 -1.42 38.65 3.53
CA LEU A 33 -0.67 37.40 3.69
C LEU A 33 -1.50 36.18 3.26
N ALA A 34 -2.79 36.14 3.60
CA ALA A 34 -3.67 35.05 3.20
C ALA A 34 -3.84 34.91 1.67
N ALA A 35 -3.72 36.02 0.93
CA ALA A 35 -3.78 36.05 -0.53
C ALA A 35 -2.42 35.74 -1.21
N ASP A 36 -1.33 35.63 -0.44
CA ASP A 36 0.01 35.39 -0.97
C ASP A 36 0.20 33.89 -1.25
N ALA A 37 0.51 33.57 -2.51
CA ALA A 37 0.70 32.19 -2.96
C ALA A 37 2.01 31.57 -2.42
N ASP A 38 2.99 32.40 -2.01
CA ASP A 38 4.29 31.94 -1.51
C ASP A 38 4.24 31.51 -0.04
N ILE A 39 3.15 31.82 0.67
CA ILE A 39 2.93 31.34 2.04
C ILE A 39 2.32 29.95 2.00
N ASP A 40 2.84 29.04 2.82
CA ASP A 40 2.31 27.69 2.96
C ASP A 40 0.79 27.74 3.24
N PRO A 41 -0.06 27.00 2.49
CA PRO A 41 -1.51 26.95 2.73
C PRO A 41 -1.90 26.71 4.18
N ALA A 42 -1.10 25.94 4.94
CA ALA A 42 -1.35 25.68 6.36
C ALA A 42 -1.18 26.93 7.25
N ASP A 43 -0.34 27.89 6.83
CA ASP A 43 -0.03 29.13 7.55
C ASP A 43 -0.92 30.32 7.14
N ARG A 44 -1.80 30.16 6.13
CA ARG A 44 -2.64 31.26 5.58
C ARG A 44 -3.82 31.64 6.46
N GLU A 45 -4.31 30.73 7.30
CA GLU A 45 -5.44 30.98 8.20
C GLU A 45 -4.99 31.74 9.45
N LEU A 46 -4.89 33.08 9.36
CA LEU A 46 -4.57 33.95 10.49
C LEU A 46 -5.77 34.77 10.94
N ALA A 47 -5.94 34.94 12.25
CA ALA A 47 -6.99 35.78 12.82
C ALA A 47 -6.48 36.59 14.02
N VAL A 48 -7.04 37.78 14.24
CA VAL A 48 -6.76 38.58 15.43
C VAL A 48 -7.54 38.01 16.62
N ASP A 49 -6.85 37.78 17.75
CA ASP A 49 -7.46 37.47 19.04
C ASP A 49 -7.11 38.57 20.07
N ARG A 50 -7.97 38.75 21.07
CA ARG A 50 -7.83 39.75 22.13
C ARG A 50 -8.75 39.45 23.31
N ASP A 51 -8.44 40.06 24.45
CA ASP A 51 -9.26 40.06 25.66
C ASP A 51 -9.76 38.62 26.01
N SER A 52 -10.94 38.50 26.63
CA SER A 52 -11.62 37.21 26.86
C SER A 52 -12.61 36.83 25.76
N VAL A 53 -12.57 37.46 24.58
CA VAL A 53 -13.53 37.22 23.48
C VAL A 53 -13.49 35.76 23.03
N GLY A 54 -14.64 35.14 22.80
CA GLY A 54 -14.72 33.75 22.32
C GLY A 54 -14.53 32.67 23.38
N VAL A 55 -14.47 33.04 24.67
CA VAL A 55 -14.42 32.08 25.80
C VAL A 55 -15.79 31.99 26.46
N SER A 56 -16.27 30.76 26.70
CA SER A 56 -17.59 30.51 27.28
C SER A 56 -17.65 30.85 28.78
N GLY A 57 -18.77 31.43 29.22
CA GLY A 57 -19.05 31.71 30.63
C GLY A 57 -18.30 32.92 31.19
N SER A 58 -17.94 32.86 32.48
CA SER A 58 -17.22 33.90 33.22
C SER A 58 -15.85 33.38 33.65
N PRO A 59 -14.89 33.28 32.71
CA PRO A 59 -13.61 32.65 33.00
C PRO A 59 -12.70 33.58 33.83
N PRO A 60 -11.70 33.03 34.55
CA PRO A 60 -10.68 33.85 35.21
C PRO A 60 -9.92 34.66 34.15
N LEU A 61 -10.12 35.99 34.16
CA LEU A 61 -9.68 36.90 33.09
C LEU A 61 -8.18 36.80 32.78
N VAL A 62 -7.33 36.86 33.80
CA VAL A 62 -5.86 36.86 33.65
C VAL A 62 -5.36 35.53 33.10
N GLU A 63 -5.79 34.41 33.70
CA GLU A 63 -5.40 33.06 33.24
C GLU A 63 -5.85 32.81 31.81
N THR A 64 -7.03 33.30 31.44
CA THR A 64 -7.59 33.17 30.09
C THR A 64 -6.77 33.94 29.07
N ILE A 65 -6.41 35.18 29.38
CA ILE A 65 -5.58 36.02 28.51
C ILE A 65 -4.20 35.37 28.33
N PHE A 66 -3.55 34.96 29.42
CA PHE A 66 -2.24 34.30 29.34
C PHE A 66 -2.29 32.99 28.57
N GLY A 67 -3.34 32.18 28.74
CA GLY A 67 -3.52 30.96 27.96
C GLY A 67 -3.82 31.20 26.48
N LYS A 68 -4.35 32.37 26.10
CA LYS A 68 -4.44 32.79 24.69
C LYS A 68 -3.11 33.26 24.15
N VAL A 69 -2.36 34.05 24.94
CA VAL A 69 -1.00 34.48 24.59
C VAL A 69 -0.09 33.27 24.35
N ASP A 70 -0.09 32.28 25.25
CA ASP A 70 0.75 31.07 25.14
C ASP A 70 0.48 30.26 23.85
N ARG A 71 -0.73 30.36 23.28
CA ARG A 71 -1.14 29.64 22.06
C ARG A 71 -1.05 30.49 20.79
N ALA A 72 -0.69 31.77 20.90
CA ALA A 72 -0.65 32.66 19.75
C ALA A 72 0.54 32.34 18.83
N ALA A 73 0.31 32.46 17.52
CA ALA A 73 1.38 32.36 16.52
C ALA A 73 2.31 33.59 16.55
N ALA A 74 1.75 34.75 16.89
CA ALA A 74 2.49 35.98 17.15
C ALA A 74 1.76 36.83 18.20
N PHE A 75 2.49 37.70 18.87
CA PHE A 75 1.94 38.66 19.82
C PHE A 75 2.27 40.09 19.37
N LEU A 76 1.26 40.97 19.37
CA LEU A 76 1.40 42.38 19.06
C LEU A 76 1.05 43.22 20.29
N SER A 77 2.00 43.99 20.82
CA SER A 77 1.73 44.99 21.85
C SER A 77 1.76 46.42 21.31
N ASP A 78 0.74 47.19 21.64
CA ASP A 78 0.75 48.65 21.50
C ASP A 78 1.47 49.28 22.71
N LEU A 79 2.67 49.83 22.50
CA LEU A 79 3.48 50.47 23.54
C LEU A 79 3.33 51.99 23.56
N THR A 80 2.26 52.53 22.96
CA THR A 80 1.94 53.96 22.99
C THR A 80 1.87 54.47 24.43
N TYR A 81 2.45 55.64 24.68
CA TYR A 81 2.43 56.26 25.99
C TYR A 81 1.03 56.73 26.41
N VAL A 82 0.66 56.40 27.65
CA VAL A 82 -0.65 56.75 28.24
C VAL A 82 -0.55 57.54 29.53
N ALA A 83 0.62 57.53 30.18
CA ALA A 83 0.84 58.22 31.44
C ALA A 83 2.22 58.88 31.50
N GLN A 84 2.37 59.82 32.43
CA GLN A 84 3.63 60.47 32.77
C GLN A 84 4.02 60.10 34.21
N ARG A 85 5.31 59.79 34.41
CA ARG A 85 5.93 59.49 35.70
C ARG A 85 6.24 60.80 36.44
N GLU A 86 6.52 60.70 37.74
CA GLU A 86 6.89 61.86 38.58
C GLU A 86 8.11 62.63 38.06
N ASP A 87 9.05 61.93 37.40
CA ASP A 87 10.25 62.52 36.81
C ASP A 87 10.04 63.05 35.38
N GLY A 88 8.78 63.13 34.92
CA GLY A 88 8.41 63.67 33.61
C GLY A 88 8.56 62.69 32.44
N ARG A 89 9.17 61.51 32.63
CA ARG A 89 9.22 60.46 31.60
C ARG A 89 7.83 59.87 31.34
N ARG A 90 7.56 59.43 30.11
CA ARG A 90 6.28 58.80 29.75
C ARG A 90 6.34 57.29 29.92
N MET A 91 5.18 56.65 30.10
CA MET A 91 5.07 55.19 30.21
C MET A 91 3.85 54.61 29.50
N PRO A 92 3.95 53.38 28.93
CA PRO A 92 2.82 52.65 28.36
C PRO A 92 1.89 52.10 29.45
N ASN A 93 0.71 51.59 29.07
CA ASN A 93 -0.19 50.95 30.03
C ASN A 93 0.46 49.72 30.69
N PRO A 94 0.44 49.63 32.04
CA PRO A 94 1.01 48.50 32.78
C PRO A 94 0.44 47.13 32.43
N ASN A 95 -0.83 47.02 32.06
CA ASN A 95 -1.46 45.76 31.64
C ASN A 95 -0.84 45.25 30.33
N VAL A 96 -0.63 46.15 29.37
CA VAL A 96 0.05 45.80 28.11
C VAL A 96 1.50 45.40 28.36
N LEU A 97 2.19 46.07 29.29
CA LEU A 97 3.55 45.68 29.70
C LEU A 97 3.59 44.30 30.37
N LEU A 98 2.59 43.98 31.20
CA LEU A 98 2.47 42.67 31.85
C LEU A 98 2.25 41.56 30.81
N GLU A 99 1.31 41.76 29.88
CA GLU A 99 1.05 40.83 28.79
C GLU A 99 2.25 40.69 27.84
N HIS A 100 2.95 41.79 27.55
CA HIS A 100 4.18 41.77 26.76
C HIS A 100 5.29 40.95 27.46
N GLY A 101 5.48 41.15 28.77
CA GLY A 101 6.42 40.34 29.56
C GLY A 101 6.03 38.85 29.56
N TRP A 102 4.74 38.55 29.67
CA TRP A 102 4.24 37.18 29.56
C TRP A 102 4.51 36.58 28.17
N ALA A 103 4.27 37.35 27.11
CA ALA A 103 4.53 36.94 25.73
C ALA A 103 6.02 36.69 25.49
N LEU A 104 6.93 37.50 26.02
CA LEU A 104 8.37 37.24 25.95
C LEU A 104 8.73 35.92 26.64
N LYS A 105 8.12 35.62 27.78
CA LYS A 105 8.31 34.35 28.51
C LYS A 105 7.71 33.15 27.77
N GLY A 106 6.52 33.30 27.18
CA GLY A 106 5.74 32.20 26.60
C GLY A 106 6.09 31.90 25.14
N LEU A 107 6.33 32.94 24.35
CA LEU A 107 6.51 32.86 22.89
C LEU A 107 7.94 33.18 22.43
N SER A 108 8.81 33.60 23.34
CA SER A 108 10.12 34.19 23.04
C SER A 108 10.03 35.52 22.25
N TRP A 109 11.12 36.27 22.23
CA TRP A 109 11.24 37.52 21.46
C TRP A 109 11.03 37.31 19.96
N ARG A 110 11.21 36.08 19.47
CA ARG A 110 11.09 35.72 18.04
C ARG A 110 9.68 35.89 17.47
N ARG A 111 8.65 35.88 18.33
CA ARG A 111 7.22 36.00 17.95
C ARG A 111 6.54 37.28 18.45
N VAL A 112 7.29 38.16 19.10
CA VAL A 112 6.76 39.39 19.72
C VAL A 112 7.05 40.59 18.82
N VAL A 113 5.98 41.27 18.40
CA VAL A 113 6.02 42.52 17.65
C VAL A 113 5.49 43.63 18.54
N SER A 114 6.09 44.81 18.47
CA SER A 114 5.60 46.00 19.17
C SER A 114 5.27 47.09 18.18
N VAL A 115 4.25 47.89 18.48
CA VAL A 115 3.85 49.08 17.72
C VAL A 115 3.70 50.26 18.66
N MET A 116 3.91 51.48 18.17
CA MET A 116 3.80 52.67 19.00
C MET A 116 3.44 53.91 18.17
N ASN A 117 2.45 54.67 18.66
CA ASN A 117 2.11 55.98 18.11
C ASN A 117 3.04 57.06 18.69
N ILE A 118 3.96 57.56 17.86
CA ILE A 118 4.96 58.54 18.30
C ILE A 118 4.40 59.96 18.43
N ALA A 119 3.17 60.23 17.97
CA ALA A 119 2.46 61.49 18.25
C ALA A 119 2.27 61.71 19.76
N ARG A 120 2.26 60.62 20.55
CA ARG A 120 2.18 60.63 22.02
C ARG A 120 3.58 60.59 22.67
N GLY A 121 4.63 60.91 21.94
CA GLY A 121 6.01 61.04 22.42
C GLY A 121 6.93 59.98 21.82
N HIS A 122 8.12 60.41 21.41
CA HIS A 122 9.10 59.53 20.78
C HIS A 122 9.96 58.81 21.83
N PRO A 123 10.35 57.54 21.62
CA PRO A 123 11.26 56.80 22.51
C PRO A 123 12.65 57.41 22.72
N ASP A 124 13.08 58.33 21.85
CA ASP A 124 14.36 59.03 22.02
C ASP A 124 14.29 60.14 23.07
N ASP A 125 13.12 60.79 23.22
CA ASP A 125 12.90 61.84 24.23
C ASP A 125 12.40 61.25 25.56
N HIS A 126 11.58 60.20 25.46
CA HIS A 126 11.03 59.48 26.57
C HIS A 126 11.36 58.01 26.38
N GLN A 127 12.43 57.51 27.00
CA GLN A 127 12.82 56.12 26.84
C GLN A 127 11.75 55.15 27.35
N LEU A 128 11.55 54.05 26.62
CA LEU A 128 10.77 52.91 27.09
C LEU A 128 11.36 52.33 28.40
N PRO A 129 10.59 51.56 29.19
CA PRO A 129 11.10 50.86 30.36
C PRO A 129 12.41 50.09 30.06
N PHE A 130 13.36 50.09 31.00
CA PHE A 130 14.73 49.59 30.82
C PHE A 130 14.77 48.20 30.16
N ASP A 131 13.97 47.25 30.63
CA ASP A 131 13.92 45.89 30.09
C ASP A 131 13.54 45.84 28.60
N LEU A 132 12.72 46.79 28.13
CA LEU A 132 12.29 46.88 26.73
C LEU A 132 13.33 47.53 25.81
N GLN A 133 14.32 48.24 26.36
CA GLN A 133 15.34 48.94 25.57
C GLN A 133 16.33 47.98 24.89
N HIS A 134 16.39 46.73 25.36
CA HIS A 134 17.29 45.70 24.85
C HIS A 134 16.69 44.88 23.70
N PHE A 135 15.43 45.13 23.34
CA PHE A 135 14.75 44.46 22.23
C PHE A 135 14.68 45.36 20.98
N LYS A 136 14.25 44.77 19.86
CA LYS A 136 13.97 45.52 18.63
C LYS A 136 12.96 46.63 18.93
N ARG A 137 13.23 47.84 18.42
CA ARG A 137 12.33 48.99 18.60
C ARG A 137 10.93 48.70 18.04
N PRO A 138 9.87 49.31 18.63
CA PRO A 138 8.53 49.20 18.09
C PRO A 138 8.45 49.73 16.66
N ILE A 139 7.49 49.19 15.90
CA ILE A 139 7.01 49.79 14.66
C ILE A 139 6.39 51.15 15.00
N PHE A 140 6.94 52.22 14.46
CA PHE A 140 6.43 53.56 14.68
C PHE A 140 5.41 53.95 13.63
N TYR A 141 4.40 54.66 14.08
CA TYR A 141 3.51 55.45 13.23
C TYR A 141 3.22 56.77 13.92
N ASP A 142 2.95 57.80 13.14
CA ASP A 142 2.63 59.13 13.65
C ASP A 142 1.18 59.45 13.27
N CYS A 143 0.31 59.54 14.27
CA CYS A 143 -1.09 59.89 14.07
C CYS A 143 -1.62 60.67 15.28
N PRO A 144 -1.58 62.02 15.24
CA PRO A 144 -2.14 62.87 16.28
C PRO A 144 -3.65 62.62 16.47
N ASP A 145 -4.17 62.96 17.66
CA ASP A 145 -5.60 62.72 17.98
C ASP A 145 -6.56 63.53 17.10
N ASP A 146 -6.11 64.68 16.60
CA ASP A 146 -6.83 65.59 15.71
C ASP A 146 -6.52 65.35 14.22
N ALA A 147 -5.76 64.30 13.89
CA ALA A 147 -5.43 63.94 12.52
C ALA A 147 -6.69 63.81 11.65
N ASP A 148 -6.63 64.28 10.40
CA ASP A 148 -7.70 64.09 9.43
C ASP A 148 -7.74 62.65 8.87
N GLU A 149 -8.70 62.37 7.98
CA GLU A 149 -8.85 61.02 7.42
C GLU A 149 -7.70 60.61 6.49
N ASP A 150 -7.05 61.56 5.82
CA ASP A 150 -5.96 61.27 4.91
C ASP A 150 -4.69 60.90 5.68
N VAL A 151 -4.39 61.62 6.77
CA VAL A 151 -3.31 61.26 7.70
C VAL A 151 -3.56 59.90 8.35
N ARG A 152 -4.79 59.64 8.84
CA ARG A 152 -5.15 58.31 9.40
C ARG A 152 -5.02 57.18 8.38
N ARG A 153 -5.36 57.44 7.11
CA ARG A 153 -5.25 56.47 6.02
C ARG A 153 -3.78 56.15 5.73
N ALA A 154 -2.95 57.17 5.58
CA ALA A 154 -1.52 57.01 5.33
C ALA A 154 -0.83 56.26 6.48
N ALA A 155 -1.12 56.60 7.73
CA ALA A 155 -0.60 55.90 8.91
C ALA A 155 -1.00 54.41 8.92
N ARG A 156 -2.27 54.11 8.62
CA ARG A 156 -2.77 52.73 8.54
C ARG A 156 -2.12 51.93 7.41
N GLU A 157 -1.91 52.53 6.24
CA GLU A 157 -1.23 51.89 5.11
C GLU A 157 0.24 51.60 5.43
N GLY A 158 0.95 52.56 6.03
CA GLY A 158 2.32 52.37 6.49
C GLY A 158 2.44 51.25 7.54
N LEU A 159 1.53 51.19 8.51
CA LEU A 159 1.47 50.09 9.48
C LEU A 159 1.17 48.75 8.81
N THR A 160 0.25 48.72 7.84
CA THR A 160 -0.10 47.49 7.13
C THR A 160 1.15 46.89 6.47
N HIS A 161 1.93 47.69 5.75
CA HIS A 161 3.18 47.23 5.13
C HIS A 161 4.19 46.69 6.14
N GLN A 162 4.36 47.38 7.27
CA GLN A 162 5.30 46.95 8.31
C GLN A 162 4.83 45.66 9.01
N PHE A 163 3.53 45.50 9.26
CA PHE A 163 2.96 44.27 9.81
C PHE A 163 3.08 43.09 8.84
N VAL A 164 2.86 43.29 7.54
CA VAL A 164 3.09 42.24 6.53
C VAL A 164 4.54 41.75 6.61
N SER A 165 5.51 42.66 6.63
CA SER A 165 6.92 42.29 6.72
C SER A 165 7.26 41.56 8.02
N ALA A 166 6.79 42.06 9.17
CA ALA A 166 7.08 41.47 10.48
C ALA A 166 6.45 40.09 10.64
N LEU A 167 5.18 39.93 10.26
CA LEU A 167 4.47 38.67 10.35
C LEU A 167 5.02 37.64 9.37
N ARG A 168 5.36 38.05 8.13
CA ARG A 168 6.03 37.15 7.17
C ARG A 168 7.32 36.59 7.74
N ALA A 169 8.17 37.43 8.34
CA ALA A 169 9.41 36.96 8.97
C ALA A 169 9.17 35.94 10.10
N ILE A 170 8.07 36.07 10.85
CA ILE A 170 7.68 35.11 11.90
C ILE A 170 7.15 33.81 11.28
N LEU A 171 6.41 33.89 10.18
CA LEU A 171 5.86 32.72 9.48
C LEU A 171 6.97 31.95 8.76
N ASP A 172 7.94 32.63 8.15
CA ASP A 172 9.02 32.02 7.38
C ASP A 172 10.18 31.48 8.22
N ASP A 173 10.19 31.70 9.54
CA ASP A 173 11.21 31.13 10.42
C ASP A 173 10.97 29.61 10.58
N GLU A 174 11.83 28.80 9.95
CA GLU A 174 11.75 27.34 9.95
C GLU A 174 11.79 26.73 11.36
N ALA A 175 12.55 27.33 12.28
CA ALA A 175 12.61 26.84 13.66
C ALA A 175 11.27 27.07 14.37
N LEU A 176 10.64 28.23 14.15
CA LEU A 176 9.31 28.51 14.69
C LEU A 176 8.24 27.65 14.03
N ARG A 177 8.33 27.36 12.73
CA ARG A 177 7.43 26.41 12.05
C ARG A 177 7.56 25.02 12.67
N ALA A 178 8.78 24.54 12.88
CA ALA A 178 9.03 23.24 13.51
C ALA A 178 8.46 23.16 14.95
N GLU A 179 8.54 24.24 15.73
CA GLU A 179 7.94 24.32 17.07
C GLU A 179 6.40 24.32 17.08
N ARG A 180 5.76 24.79 16.00
CA ARG A 180 4.28 24.81 15.88
C ARG A 180 3.71 23.44 15.55
N VAL A 181 4.50 22.60 14.88
CA VAL A 181 4.17 21.19 14.64
C VAL A 181 4.38 20.46 15.98
N PRO A 182 3.32 19.91 16.61
CA PRO A 182 3.50 19.08 17.79
C PRO A 182 4.58 18.03 17.52
N PRO A 183 5.51 17.74 18.44
CA PRO A 183 6.48 16.67 18.22
C PRO A 183 5.75 15.36 17.91
N ALA A 184 6.37 14.51 17.09
CA ALA A 184 5.84 13.17 16.85
C ALA A 184 5.70 12.45 18.20
N PRO A 185 4.62 11.68 18.41
CA PRO A 185 4.46 10.93 19.65
C PRO A 185 5.65 9.99 19.83
N ALA A 186 6.17 9.89 21.07
CA ALA A 186 7.31 9.02 21.37
C ALA A 186 6.97 7.54 21.07
N GLU A 187 5.72 7.16 21.31
CA GLU A 187 5.13 5.88 20.91
C GLU A 187 3.84 6.16 20.13
N PRO A 188 3.71 5.74 18.86
CA PRO A 188 2.49 5.93 18.09
C PRO A 188 1.33 5.15 18.70
N HIS A 189 0.11 5.70 18.60
CA HIS A 189 -1.07 5.02 19.12
C HIS A 189 -1.35 3.71 18.34
N PRO A 190 -1.67 2.57 18.98
CA PRO A 190 -1.87 1.30 18.29
C PRO A 190 -2.93 1.33 17.19
N HIS A 191 -4.02 2.09 17.40
CA HIS A 191 -5.06 2.27 16.40
C HIS A 191 -4.54 2.94 15.13
N ASP A 192 -3.64 3.92 15.27
CA ASP A 192 -3.12 4.69 14.14
C ASP A 192 -2.19 3.81 13.28
N ILE A 193 -1.46 2.88 13.92
CA ILE A 193 -0.65 1.88 13.22
C ILE A 193 -1.55 0.92 12.43
N GLU A 194 -2.61 0.39 13.06
CA GLU A 194 -3.54 -0.55 12.42
C GLU A 194 -4.30 0.12 11.26
N LEU A 195 -4.78 1.35 11.48
CA LEU A 195 -5.52 2.12 10.48
C LEU A 195 -4.62 2.50 9.30
N LEU A 196 -3.37 2.92 9.54
CA LEU A 196 -2.39 3.17 8.46
C LEU A 196 -2.19 1.92 7.59
N ALA A 197 -1.97 0.76 8.21
CA ALA A 197 -1.82 -0.50 7.47
C ALA A 197 -3.06 -0.84 6.64
N ARG A 198 -4.26 -0.51 7.15
CA ARG A 198 -5.51 -0.67 6.41
C ARG A 198 -5.61 0.31 5.23
N VAL A 199 -5.26 1.58 5.43
CA VAL A 199 -5.24 2.60 4.37
C VAL A 199 -4.29 2.19 3.24
N GLN A 200 -3.09 1.71 3.58
CA GLN A 200 -2.10 1.27 2.57
C GLN A 200 -2.56 0.06 1.75
N ARG A 201 -3.32 -0.86 2.37
CA ARG A 201 -3.96 -1.97 1.63
C ARG A 201 -5.07 -1.48 0.71
N GLN A 202 -5.90 -0.54 1.19
CA GLN A 202 -6.98 0.07 0.41
C GLN A 202 -6.42 0.85 -0.79
N LEU A 203 -5.39 1.67 -0.56
CA LEU A 203 -4.79 2.56 -1.55
C LEU A 203 -3.51 1.96 -2.12
N SER A 204 -3.64 0.79 -2.74
CA SER A 204 -2.51 0.01 -3.25
C SER A 204 -1.65 0.79 -4.26
N VAL A 205 -0.39 0.38 -4.40
CA VAL A 205 0.56 0.94 -5.39
C VAL A 205 0.00 0.88 -6.82
N GLY A 206 -0.79 -0.16 -7.14
CA GLY A 206 -1.45 -0.29 -8.44
C GLY A 206 -2.50 0.80 -8.68
N LEU A 207 -3.35 1.05 -7.68
CA LEU A 207 -4.35 2.13 -7.73
C LEU A 207 -3.67 3.50 -7.82
N GLN A 208 -2.64 3.76 -7.01
CA GLN A 208 -1.91 5.03 -7.06
C GLN A 208 -1.31 5.28 -8.45
N ARG A 209 -0.66 4.26 -9.04
CA ARG A 209 -0.12 4.36 -10.41
C ARG A 209 -1.21 4.64 -11.44
N PHE A 210 -2.38 4.01 -11.29
CA PHE A 210 -3.52 4.25 -12.17
C PHE A 210 -4.00 5.71 -12.10
N LEU A 211 -4.20 6.25 -10.89
CA LEU A 211 -4.61 7.65 -10.69
C LEU A 211 -3.63 8.65 -11.32
N GLN A 212 -2.33 8.32 -11.32
CA GLN A 212 -1.28 9.19 -11.89
C GLN A 212 -1.18 9.10 -13.41
N GLN A 213 -1.35 7.91 -13.98
CA GLN A 213 -0.96 7.64 -15.37
C GLN A 213 -2.15 7.49 -16.32
N HIS A 214 -3.34 7.18 -15.81
CA HIS A 214 -4.52 6.94 -16.63
C HIS A 214 -5.19 8.24 -17.06
N SER A 215 -5.66 8.28 -18.31
CA SER A 215 -6.56 9.32 -18.79
C SER A 215 -7.97 8.76 -18.86
N PHE A 216 -8.90 9.37 -18.13
CA PHE A 216 -10.31 8.96 -18.12
C PHE A 216 -11.01 9.12 -19.48
N GLY A 217 -10.35 9.68 -20.50
CA GLY A 217 -10.84 9.66 -21.88
C GLY A 217 -10.76 8.28 -22.56
N THR A 218 -10.03 7.33 -21.96
CA THR A 218 -9.92 5.94 -22.44
C THR A 218 -10.65 4.96 -21.50
N PRO A 219 -11.09 3.80 -22.02
CA PRO A 219 -11.74 2.79 -21.20
C PRO A 219 -10.83 2.28 -20.07
N PHE A 220 -11.43 1.95 -18.93
CA PHE A 220 -10.75 1.35 -17.79
C PHE A 220 -11.62 0.29 -17.12
N ARG A 221 -10.99 -0.56 -16.32
CA ARG A 221 -11.69 -1.58 -15.54
C ARG A 221 -12.39 -0.95 -14.34
N ARG A 222 -13.65 -1.29 -14.09
CA ARG A 222 -14.41 -0.71 -12.94
C ARG A 222 -13.80 -1.08 -11.59
N ASP A 223 -13.35 -2.32 -11.46
CA ASP A 223 -12.79 -2.86 -10.21
C ASP A 223 -11.53 -2.13 -9.71
N ILE A 224 -10.79 -1.44 -10.59
CA ILE A 224 -9.61 -0.67 -10.17
C ILE A 224 -9.96 0.47 -9.22
N LEU A 225 -11.19 1.00 -9.31
CA LEU A 225 -11.68 2.09 -8.45
C LEU A 225 -12.53 1.61 -7.27
N GLU A 226 -12.80 0.31 -7.18
CA GLU A 226 -13.57 -0.28 -6.08
C GLU A 226 -13.00 0.10 -4.71
N PRO A 227 -11.66 0.13 -4.49
CA PRO A 227 -11.14 0.52 -3.19
C PRO A 227 -11.48 1.96 -2.77
N ILE A 228 -11.66 2.87 -3.73
CA ILE A 228 -12.10 4.24 -3.45
C ILE A 228 -13.61 4.25 -3.11
N HIS A 229 -14.39 3.44 -3.81
CA HIS A 229 -15.83 3.32 -3.56
C HIS A 229 -16.11 2.76 -2.16
N GLU A 230 -15.50 1.62 -1.81
CA GLU A 230 -15.58 1.02 -0.47
C GLU A 230 -15.16 2.01 0.62
N MET A 231 -14.07 2.78 0.39
CA MET A 231 -13.63 3.78 1.36
C MET A 231 -14.65 4.91 1.53
N ASN A 232 -15.31 5.35 0.46
CA ASN A 232 -16.30 6.43 0.54
C ASN A 232 -17.61 5.99 1.22
N GLU A 233 -18.04 4.74 1.03
CA GLU A 233 -19.31 4.22 1.53
C GLU A 233 -19.18 3.57 2.92
N ASP A 234 -18.14 2.76 3.15
CA ASP A 234 -18.05 1.90 4.33
C ASP A 234 -17.22 2.49 5.48
N TRP A 235 -16.32 3.44 5.18
CA TRP A 235 -15.38 3.98 6.17
C TRP A 235 -16.01 5.12 6.98
N VAL A 236 -17.04 4.78 7.75
CA VAL A 236 -17.81 5.72 8.57
C VAL A 236 -17.54 5.52 10.06
N GLY A 237 -17.35 6.64 10.76
CA GLY A 237 -17.24 6.74 12.22
C GLY A 237 -15.80 6.70 12.75
N ALA A 238 -15.67 6.88 14.07
CA ALA A 238 -14.40 7.10 14.77
C ALA A 238 -13.34 6.00 14.59
N ARG A 239 -13.72 4.79 14.16
CA ARG A 239 -12.77 3.69 13.87
C ARG A 239 -11.92 3.91 12.61
N PHE A 240 -12.21 4.97 11.85
CA PHE A 240 -11.48 5.39 10.66
C PHE A 240 -10.87 6.78 10.85
N GLU A 241 -10.63 7.17 12.10
CA GLU A 241 -10.01 8.43 12.46
C GLU A 241 -8.69 8.14 13.20
N PHE A 242 -7.61 8.77 12.75
CA PHE A 242 -6.34 8.77 13.44
C PHE A 242 -6.42 9.61 14.73
N HIS A 243 -5.76 9.16 15.79
CA HIS A 243 -5.60 9.88 17.04
C HIS A 243 -4.59 11.01 16.88
N ASP A 244 -3.55 10.80 16.07
CA ASP A 244 -2.61 11.84 15.71
C ASP A 244 -3.29 12.94 14.88
N PRO A 245 -3.37 14.19 15.38
CA PRO A 245 -4.17 15.24 14.73
C PRO A 245 -3.57 15.71 13.39
N ILE A 246 -2.26 15.56 13.20
CA ILE A 246 -1.59 15.95 11.95
C ILE A 246 -1.84 14.90 10.88
N LEU A 247 -1.69 13.63 11.25
CA LEU A 247 -2.01 12.52 10.38
C LEU A 247 -3.51 12.51 10.02
N GLN A 248 -4.37 12.78 11.00
CA GLN A 248 -5.81 12.85 10.80
C GLN A 248 -6.22 13.98 9.85
N ALA A 249 -5.60 15.15 9.96
CA ALA A 249 -5.88 16.26 9.04
C ALA A 249 -5.52 15.89 7.58
N ALA A 250 -4.36 15.27 7.38
CA ALA A 250 -3.95 14.79 6.05
C ALA A 250 -4.90 13.70 5.52
N PHE A 251 -5.34 12.78 6.37
CA PHE A 251 -6.27 11.72 5.98
C PHE A 251 -7.67 12.25 5.65
N ALA A 252 -8.18 13.21 6.43
CA ALA A 252 -9.47 13.84 6.18
C ALA A 252 -9.52 14.55 4.82
N GLU A 253 -8.41 15.20 4.43
CA GLU A 253 -8.29 15.84 3.12
C GLU A 253 -8.26 14.82 1.98
N LEU A 254 -7.53 13.72 2.16
CA LEU A 254 -7.55 12.58 1.23
C LEU A 254 -8.98 12.05 1.06
N GLN A 255 -9.70 11.79 2.15
CA GLN A 255 -11.09 11.30 2.10
C GLN A 255 -12.04 12.30 1.43
N ARG A 256 -11.84 13.60 1.63
CA ARG A 256 -12.62 14.64 0.93
C ARG A 256 -12.43 14.55 -0.58
N LEU A 257 -11.18 14.49 -1.04
CA LEU A 257 -10.86 14.37 -2.46
C LEU A 257 -11.33 13.02 -3.05
N ALA A 258 -11.26 11.94 -2.29
CA ALA A 258 -11.77 10.63 -2.69
C ALA A 258 -13.28 10.65 -2.93
N ARG A 259 -14.06 11.33 -2.07
CA ARG A 259 -15.51 11.51 -2.27
C ARG A 259 -15.84 12.36 -3.49
N GLU A 260 -15.13 13.47 -3.68
CA GLU A 260 -15.30 14.32 -4.87
C GLU A 260 -14.97 13.57 -6.16
N PHE A 261 -13.87 12.81 -6.16
CA PHE A 261 -13.48 11.97 -7.26
C PHE A 261 -14.52 10.88 -7.55
N GLY A 262 -14.96 10.15 -6.51
CA GLY A 262 -15.99 9.12 -6.63
C GLY A 262 -17.31 9.65 -7.18
N GLY A 263 -17.72 10.85 -6.76
CA GLY A 263 -18.90 11.54 -7.29
C GLY A 263 -18.78 11.84 -8.78
N LEU A 264 -17.63 12.35 -9.24
CA LEU A 264 -17.38 12.59 -10.66
C LEU A 264 -17.44 11.29 -11.48
N ILE A 265 -16.78 10.24 -11.00
CA ILE A 265 -16.78 8.92 -11.66
C ILE A 265 -18.20 8.36 -11.76
N GLY A 266 -18.98 8.42 -10.68
CA GLY A 266 -20.35 7.90 -10.64
C GLY A 266 -21.30 8.63 -11.60
N VAL A 267 -21.09 9.93 -11.84
CA VAL A 267 -21.93 10.73 -12.73
C VAL A 267 -21.52 10.59 -14.20
N HIS A 268 -20.22 10.48 -14.48
CA HIS A 268 -19.68 10.67 -15.82
C HIS A 268 -19.13 9.39 -16.46
N THR A 269 -19.32 8.23 -15.86
CA THR A 269 -18.85 6.97 -16.44
C THR A 269 -20.00 5.98 -16.67
N TYR A 270 -19.93 5.29 -17.81
CA TYR A 270 -20.95 4.36 -18.29
C TYR A 270 -20.32 3.01 -18.66
N THR A 271 -21.14 1.98 -18.72
CA THR A 271 -20.75 0.65 -19.20
C THR A 271 -20.40 0.72 -20.69
N MET A 272 -19.20 0.29 -21.06
CA MET A 272 -18.76 0.24 -22.47
C MET A 272 -19.29 -1.03 -23.15
N ASP A 273 -19.98 -0.91 -24.28
CA ASP A 273 -20.42 -2.03 -25.14
C ASP A 273 -21.13 -3.18 -24.39
N GLN A 274 -21.97 -2.85 -23.39
CA GLN A 274 -22.63 -3.80 -22.49
C GLN A 274 -21.67 -4.67 -21.65
N ASN A 275 -20.37 -4.39 -21.65
CA ASN A 275 -19.39 -5.05 -20.81
C ASN A 275 -19.35 -4.42 -19.41
N LEU A 276 -20.05 -5.05 -18.46
CA LEU A 276 -20.15 -4.58 -17.07
C LEU A 276 -18.79 -4.38 -16.36
N ALA A 277 -17.71 -5.01 -16.86
CA ALA A 277 -16.38 -4.87 -16.27
C ALA A 277 -15.64 -3.59 -16.70
N LEU A 278 -16.09 -2.93 -17.78
CA LEU A 278 -15.43 -1.75 -18.34
C LEU A 278 -16.27 -0.49 -18.17
N ALA A 279 -15.61 0.57 -17.72
CA ALA A 279 -16.16 1.91 -17.66
C ALA A 279 -15.44 2.84 -18.62
N TRP A 280 -16.18 3.79 -19.15
CA TRP A 280 -15.66 4.88 -19.97
C TRP A 280 -16.63 6.08 -19.92
N PRO A 281 -16.21 7.29 -20.32
CA PRO A 281 -17.05 8.47 -20.19
C PRO A 281 -17.93 8.76 -21.40
N LYS A 282 -17.80 7.98 -22.47
CA LYS A 282 -18.45 8.25 -23.76
C LYS A 282 -19.86 7.68 -23.76
N THR A 283 -20.82 8.48 -24.16
CA THR A 283 -22.21 8.06 -24.41
C THR A 283 -22.35 7.47 -25.82
N ASP A 284 -23.48 6.82 -26.10
CA ASP A 284 -23.80 6.34 -27.45
C ASP A 284 -23.75 7.47 -28.50
N LEU A 285 -24.10 8.70 -28.10
CA LEU A 285 -24.02 9.88 -28.95
C LEU A 285 -22.56 10.26 -29.26
N ASP A 286 -21.68 10.22 -28.25
CA ASP A 286 -20.24 10.48 -28.44
C ASP A 286 -19.60 9.49 -29.41
N VAL A 287 -20.04 8.23 -29.38
CA VAL A 287 -19.57 7.17 -30.28
C VAL A 287 -20.07 7.41 -31.71
N ALA A 288 -21.34 7.80 -31.86
CA ALA A 288 -21.96 7.97 -33.17
C ALA A 288 -21.57 9.28 -33.89
N GLN A 289 -21.33 10.38 -33.14
CA GLN A 289 -21.19 11.73 -33.69
C GLN A 289 -19.90 12.44 -33.29
N GLY A 290 -19.00 11.76 -32.59
CA GLY A 290 -17.77 12.33 -32.04
C GLY A 290 -17.97 12.90 -30.63
N VAL A 291 -16.86 13.04 -29.90
CA VAL A 291 -16.87 13.40 -28.46
C VAL A 291 -17.42 14.82 -28.27
N GLN A 292 -18.47 14.93 -27.46
CA GLN A 292 -19.15 16.19 -27.18
C GLN A 292 -18.31 17.07 -26.22
N PRO A 293 -18.45 18.41 -26.29
CA PRO A 293 -17.72 19.33 -25.41
C PRO A 293 -17.96 19.08 -23.90
N ALA A 294 -19.18 18.68 -23.54
CA ALA A 294 -19.53 18.32 -22.16
C ALA A 294 -18.72 17.09 -21.67
N THR A 295 -18.59 16.08 -22.53
CA THR A 295 -17.80 14.87 -22.25
C THR A 295 -16.31 15.20 -22.11
N LEU A 296 -15.76 16.07 -22.97
CA LEU A 296 -14.37 16.54 -22.82
C LEU A 296 -14.14 17.30 -21.50
N THR A 297 -15.12 18.11 -21.09
CA THR A 297 -15.07 18.84 -19.81
C THR A 297 -15.08 17.87 -18.63
N ALA A 298 -15.94 16.84 -18.67
CA ALA A 298 -15.98 15.80 -17.64
C ALA A 298 -14.68 15.00 -17.56
N ILE A 299 -14.10 14.62 -18.71
CA ILE A 299 -12.79 13.94 -18.77
C ILE A 299 -11.70 14.80 -18.11
N ALA A 300 -11.66 16.09 -18.44
CA ALA A 300 -10.69 17.01 -17.84
C ALA A 300 -10.87 17.13 -16.32
N ALA A 301 -12.11 17.21 -15.84
CA ALA A 301 -12.43 17.26 -14.42
C ALA A 301 -12.01 15.97 -13.68
N MET A 302 -12.29 14.79 -14.26
CA MET A 302 -11.88 13.51 -13.67
C MET A 302 -10.35 13.36 -13.61
N ASN A 303 -9.64 13.71 -14.69
CA ASN A 303 -8.17 13.67 -14.73
C ASN A 303 -7.54 14.63 -13.70
N ALA A 304 -8.06 15.86 -13.60
CA ALA A 304 -7.59 16.84 -12.62
C ALA A 304 -7.82 16.34 -11.19
N LYS A 305 -9.01 15.81 -10.90
CA LYS A 305 -9.34 15.31 -9.57
C LYS A 305 -8.56 14.04 -9.20
N ALA A 306 -8.29 13.16 -10.16
CA ALA A 306 -7.41 12.00 -9.95
C ALA A 306 -5.98 12.43 -9.59
N SER A 307 -5.47 13.49 -10.24
CA SER A 307 -4.15 14.06 -9.93
C SER A 307 -4.11 14.69 -8.53
N GLU A 308 -5.14 15.45 -8.15
CA GLU A 308 -5.29 16.01 -6.81
C GLU A 308 -5.34 14.91 -5.74
N LEU A 309 -6.13 13.85 -5.97
CA LEU A 309 -6.24 12.72 -5.07
C LEU A 309 -4.89 11.99 -4.93
N SER A 310 -4.18 11.76 -6.03
CA SER A 310 -2.84 11.16 -5.96
C SER A 310 -1.88 12.02 -5.14
N ALA A 311 -1.91 13.34 -5.30
CA ALA A 311 -1.04 14.23 -4.54
C ALA A 311 -1.38 14.20 -3.03
N ALA A 312 -2.67 14.11 -2.68
CA ALA A 312 -3.11 13.97 -1.30
C ALA A 312 -2.68 12.64 -0.67
N ILE A 313 -2.68 11.55 -1.44
CA ILE A 313 -2.12 10.25 -0.99
C ILE A 313 -0.63 10.40 -0.63
N ASP A 314 0.16 11.06 -1.48
CA ASP A 314 1.58 11.30 -1.22
C ASP A 314 1.82 12.17 0.02
N VAL A 315 0.99 13.20 0.23
CA VAL A 315 1.05 14.05 1.43
C VAL A 315 0.73 13.23 2.69
N PHE A 316 -0.31 12.40 2.64
CA PHE A 316 -0.68 11.51 3.74
C PHE A 316 0.44 10.50 4.06
N GLU A 317 1.02 9.83 3.07
CA GLU A 317 2.12 8.87 3.27
C GLU A 317 3.38 9.52 3.84
N ARG A 318 3.71 10.76 3.42
CA ARG A 318 4.82 11.53 4.03
C ARG A 318 4.52 11.84 5.50
N SER A 319 3.33 12.33 5.80
CA SER A 319 2.90 12.60 7.18
C SER A 319 2.95 11.33 8.03
N ALA A 320 2.45 10.20 7.52
CA ALA A 320 2.45 8.92 8.21
C ALA A 320 3.86 8.45 8.55
N ARG A 321 4.81 8.57 7.61
CA ARG A 321 6.22 8.24 7.83
C ARG A 321 6.86 9.06 8.94
N ASP A 322 6.52 10.35 9.02
CA ASP A 322 7.11 11.26 10.00
C ASP A 322 6.49 11.10 11.40
N ARG A 323 5.17 10.89 11.46
CA ARG A 323 4.39 10.79 12.71
C ARG A 323 4.42 9.39 13.33
N ILE A 324 4.27 8.36 12.50
CA ILE A 324 4.33 6.96 12.93
C ILE A 324 5.72 6.44 12.59
N ARG A 325 6.70 6.87 13.40
CA ARG A 325 8.03 6.26 13.40
C ARG A 325 7.92 4.90 14.06
N VAL A 326 7.50 3.93 13.27
CA VAL A 326 7.55 2.52 13.66
C VAL A 326 9.02 2.24 14.00
N ALA A 327 9.32 2.02 15.29
CA ALA A 327 10.61 1.54 15.74
C ALA A 327 10.81 0.13 15.18
N ALA A 328 11.22 0.01 13.91
CA ALA A 328 11.43 -1.23 13.18
C ALA A 328 10.60 -2.39 13.75
N VAL A 329 9.27 -2.21 13.82
CA VAL A 329 8.39 -3.34 14.05
C VAL A 329 8.60 -4.15 12.81
N ALA A 330 9.08 -5.36 13.00
CA ALA A 330 9.21 -6.38 11.97
C ALA A 330 8.03 -6.18 11.02
N GLY A 331 8.33 -6.02 9.73
CA GLY A 331 7.31 -5.79 8.71
C GLY A 331 6.21 -6.84 8.81
N PRO A 332 5.18 -6.80 7.94
CA PRO A 332 4.32 -7.96 7.78
C PRO A 332 5.26 -9.15 7.71
N VAL A 333 5.08 -10.13 8.62
CA VAL A 333 5.83 -11.38 8.56
C VAL A 333 5.57 -11.84 7.14
N THR A 334 6.55 -11.56 6.26
CA THR A 334 6.68 -12.24 4.99
C THR A 334 6.68 -13.66 5.48
N PRO A 335 5.63 -14.46 5.15
CA PRO A 335 5.48 -15.78 5.73
C PRO A 335 6.86 -16.40 5.63
N GLU A 336 7.48 -16.62 6.79
CA GLU A 336 8.91 -16.87 6.88
C GLU A 336 9.11 -18.08 5.98
N VAL A 337 9.64 -17.87 4.77
CA VAL A 337 9.66 -18.92 3.75
C VAL A 337 10.47 -20.01 4.39
N ASP A 338 9.80 -21.12 4.71
CA ASP A 338 10.41 -22.19 5.46
C ASP A 338 11.75 -22.48 4.77
N PRO A 339 12.90 -22.36 5.44
CA PRO A 339 14.19 -22.55 4.79
C PRO A 339 14.33 -23.95 4.18
N ARG A 340 13.45 -24.89 4.56
CA ARG A 340 13.28 -26.20 3.91
C ARG A 340 12.67 -26.06 2.51
N GLU A 341 11.74 -25.15 2.25
CA GLU A 341 11.13 -24.95 0.94
C GLU A 341 12.17 -24.54 -0.12
N GLU A 342 13.04 -23.56 0.17
CA GLU A 342 14.08 -23.13 -0.76
C GLU A 342 15.10 -24.24 -1.06
N ARG A 343 15.48 -25.02 -0.03
CA ARG A 343 16.32 -26.21 -0.20
C ARG A 343 15.63 -27.28 -1.05
N ALA A 344 14.32 -27.46 -0.87
CA ALA A 344 13.52 -28.39 -1.66
C ALA A 344 13.41 -27.93 -3.12
N ARG A 345 13.26 -26.63 -3.39
CA ARG A 345 13.29 -26.05 -4.75
C ARG A 345 14.64 -26.27 -5.43
N THR A 346 15.74 -26.07 -4.70
CA THR A 346 17.09 -26.36 -5.20
C THR A 346 17.24 -27.84 -5.55
N MET A 347 16.81 -28.73 -4.65
CA MET A 347 16.86 -30.18 -4.87
C MET A 347 15.98 -30.62 -6.05
N LEU A 348 14.81 -30.02 -6.23
CA LEU A 348 13.94 -30.28 -7.38
C LEU A 348 14.64 -29.93 -8.70
N ALA A 349 15.28 -28.75 -8.76
CA ALA A 349 16.02 -28.30 -9.93
C ALA A 349 17.20 -29.21 -10.25
N ASP A 350 17.96 -29.64 -9.23
CA ASP A 350 19.06 -30.60 -9.39
C ASP A 350 18.54 -31.94 -9.95
N LEU A 351 17.42 -32.44 -9.42
CA LEU A 351 16.82 -33.70 -9.85
C LEU A 351 16.33 -33.65 -11.29
N ALA A 352 15.79 -32.51 -11.73
CA ALA A 352 15.39 -32.29 -13.11
C ALA A 352 16.59 -32.30 -14.09
N GLN A 353 17.78 -31.89 -13.63
CA GLN A 353 19.01 -31.90 -14.44
C GLN A 353 19.66 -33.29 -14.56
N ASP A 354 19.29 -34.28 -13.72
CA ASP A 354 19.89 -35.63 -13.74
C ASP A 354 19.76 -36.32 -15.10
N ARG A 355 18.70 -36.00 -15.89
CA ARG A 355 18.52 -36.50 -17.26
C ARG A 355 19.65 -36.05 -18.20
N ASN A 356 20.20 -34.86 -17.96
CA ASN A 356 21.25 -34.25 -18.79
C ASN A 356 22.66 -34.65 -18.34
N THR A 357 22.82 -35.15 -17.11
CA THR A 357 24.13 -35.46 -16.50
C THR A 357 24.43 -36.95 -16.41
N GLY A 358 23.58 -37.81 -16.97
CA GLY A 358 23.79 -39.26 -17.03
C GLY A 358 23.58 -39.99 -15.70
N GLN A 359 22.87 -39.37 -14.74
CA GLN A 359 22.66 -39.89 -13.38
C GLN A 359 21.42 -40.82 -13.27
N LEU A 360 20.71 -41.05 -14.38
CA LEU A 360 19.52 -41.90 -14.43
C LEU A 360 19.90 -43.39 -14.59
N PRO A 361 19.31 -44.30 -13.80
CA PRO A 361 19.61 -45.74 -13.86
C PRO A 361 18.91 -46.49 -15.02
N GLY A 362 18.18 -45.77 -15.87
CA GLY A 362 17.44 -46.31 -17.02
C GLY A 362 16.64 -45.21 -17.72
N ILE A 363 16.38 -45.35 -19.01
CA ILE A 363 15.65 -44.35 -19.81
C ILE A 363 14.19 -44.79 -19.93
N VAL A 364 13.24 -43.88 -19.71
CA VAL A 364 11.82 -44.14 -19.98
C VAL A 364 11.50 -43.72 -21.41
N SER A 365 10.82 -44.58 -22.16
CA SER A 365 10.47 -44.31 -23.56
C SER A 365 9.47 -43.14 -23.66
N ARG A 366 9.67 -42.27 -24.66
CA ARG A 366 8.80 -41.12 -24.96
C ARG A 366 7.58 -41.53 -25.80
N PRO A 367 6.44 -40.80 -25.73
CA PRO A 367 6.14 -39.67 -24.85
C PRO A 367 6.06 -40.10 -23.38
N SER A 368 6.58 -39.27 -22.48
CA SER A 368 6.64 -39.61 -21.05
C SER A 368 6.15 -38.47 -20.16
N MET A 369 5.71 -38.84 -18.96
CA MET A 369 5.38 -37.95 -17.86
C MET A 369 6.35 -38.21 -16.71
N THR A 370 6.77 -37.17 -16.02
CA THR A 370 7.56 -37.25 -14.79
C THR A 370 6.86 -36.50 -13.65
N LEU A 371 6.67 -37.19 -12.54
CA LEU A 371 6.17 -36.67 -11.27
C LEU A 371 7.35 -36.62 -10.29
N ARG A 372 7.64 -35.47 -9.71
CA ARG A 372 8.63 -35.32 -8.64
C ARG A 372 7.94 -34.82 -7.39
N ALA A 373 8.24 -35.45 -6.26
CA ALA A 373 7.80 -34.98 -4.95
C ALA A 373 9.00 -34.84 -4.01
N ILE A 374 9.16 -33.64 -3.44
CA ILE A 374 10.22 -33.29 -2.50
C ILE A 374 9.59 -32.95 -1.14
N PRO A 375 9.54 -33.90 -0.19
CA PRO A 375 9.04 -33.62 1.16
C PRO A 375 9.92 -32.60 1.87
N LEU A 376 9.32 -31.61 2.52
CA LEU A 376 10.06 -30.64 3.32
C LEU A 376 10.78 -31.33 4.48
N ALA A 377 10.20 -32.39 5.05
CA ALA A 377 10.83 -33.23 6.07
C ALA A 377 12.17 -33.84 5.62
N ALA A 378 12.35 -34.10 4.31
CA ALA A 378 13.61 -34.63 3.79
C ALA A 378 14.76 -33.62 3.87
N MET A 379 14.45 -32.32 3.96
CA MET A 379 15.46 -31.25 4.04
C MET A 379 16.17 -31.18 5.40
N GLU A 380 15.69 -31.95 6.38
CA GLU A 380 16.38 -32.21 7.65
C GLU A 380 17.50 -33.24 7.51
N ARG A 381 17.62 -33.89 6.34
CA ARG A 381 18.71 -34.83 5.98
C ARG A 381 18.87 -35.99 6.97
N ARG A 382 17.77 -36.45 7.55
CA ARG A 382 17.74 -37.65 8.40
C ARG A 382 18.21 -38.87 7.60
N ARG A 383 18.85 -39.83 8.27
CA ARG A 383 19.30 -41.07 7.63
C ARG A 383 18.09 -41.90 7.21
N LEU A 384 18.01 -42.23 5.91
CA LEU A 384 17.09 -43.24 5.39
C LEU A 384 17.62 -44.63 5.73
N ASP A 385 16.83 -45.43 6.44
CA ASP A 385 17.17 -46.83 6.75
C ASP A 385 16.93 -47.71 5.51
N PRO A 386 17.96 -48.36 4.94
CA PRO A 386 17.81 -49.22 3.77
C PRO A 386 16.75 -50.34 3.93
N GLN A 387 16.52 -50.85 5.14
CA GLN A 387 15.48 -51.88 5.36
C GLN A 387 14.07 -51.29 5.23
N VAL A 388 13.88 -50.06 5.72
CA VAL A 388 12.60 -49.35 5.58
C VAL A 388 12.40 -48.93 4.13
N VAL A 389 13.46 -48.46 3.45
CA VAL A 389 13.41 -48.15 2.01
C VAL A 389 13.05 -49.37 1.17
N ALA A 390 13.61 -50.54 1.46
CA ALA A 390 13.26 -51.77 0.74
C ALA A 390 11.76 -52.12 0.86
N ARG A 391 11.11 -51.82 2.00
CA ARG A 391 9.66 -51.98 2.16
C ARG A 391 8.88 -50.94 1.35
N ALA A 392 9.25 -49.66 1.45
CA ALA A 392 8.63 -48.59 0.67
C ALA A 392 8.79 -48.80 -0.84
N GLN A 393 9.90 -49.39 -1.28
CA GLN A 393 10.20 -49.71 -2.67
C GLN A 393 9.19 -50.70 -3.29
N MET A 394 8.46 -51.47 -2.49
CA MET A 394 7.36 -52.33 -2.95
C MET A 394 6.18 -51.52 -3.52
N ARG A 395 6.08 -50.22 -3.19
CA ARG A 395 5.06 -49.30 -3.73
C ARG A 395 5.52 -48.48 -4.93
N PHE A 396 6.77 -48.63 -5.33
CA PHE A 396 7.30 -47.94 -6.50
C PHE A 396 6.60 -48.31 -7.82
N PRO A 397 6.24 -49.58 -8.06
CA PRO A 397 5.54 -49.96 -9.28
C PRO A 397 4.18 -49.29 -9.41
N PRO A 398 3.75 -48.91 -10.63
CA PRO A 398 2.44 -48.32 -10.86
C PRO A 398 1.28 -49.30 -10.68
N ASP A 399 1.53 -50.61 -10.78
CA ASP A 399 0.56 -51.68 -10.59
C ASP A 399 1.25 -52.89 -9.89
N ALA A 400 0.51 -53.67 -9.11
CA ALA A 400 1.03 -54.85 -8.42
C ALA A 400 1.41 -56.01 -9.36
N GLN A 401 0.91 -56.02 -10.60
CA GLN A 401 1.06 -57.12 -11.56
C GLN A 401 2.23 -56.93 -12.54
N VAL A 402 2.87 -55.75 -12.56
CA VAL A 402 4.00 -55.52 -13.48
C VAL A 402 5.26 -56.23 -12.99
N ARG A 403 6.04 -56.77 -13.94
CA ARG A 403 7.37 -57.30 -13.61
C ARG A 403 8.33 -56.17 -13.30
N VAL A 404 9.04 -56.29 -12.17
CA VAL A 404 9.88 -55.23 -11.62
C VAL A 404 11.34 -55.66 -11.60
N LYS A 405 12.23 -54.73 -11.98
CA LYS A 405 13.66 -54.77 -11.65
C LYS A 405 13.91 -53.68 -10.62
N SER A 406 14.49 -54.04 -9.48
CA SER A 406 14.83 -53.11 -8.40
C SER A 406 16.30 -53.22 -8.07
N ASP A 407 16.93 -52.08 -7.80
CA ASP A 407 18.35 -51.99 -7.44
C ASP A 407 18.62 -50.69 -6.67
N SER A 408 19.86 -50.50 -6.20
CA SER A 408 20.27 -49.32 -5.44
C SER A 408 21.75 -49.00 -5.60
N ASP A 409 22.11 -47.74 -5.35
CA ASP A 409 23.48 -47.24 -5.32
C ASP A 409 23.71 -46.30 -4.12
N GLY A 410 24.89 -45.69 -4.05
CA GLY A 410 25.26 -44.75 -2.98
C GLY A 410 24.41 -43.49 -2.90
N ARG A 411 23.68 -43.14 -3.97
CA ARG A 411 22.85 -41.94 -4.11
C ARG A 411 21.35 -42.25 -3.97
N GLN A 412 20.89 -43.38 -4.52
CA GLN A 412 19.46 -43.63 -4.74
C GLN A 412 19.06 -45.12 -4.68
N TRP A 413 17.76 -45.36 -4.57
CA TRP A 413 17.10 -46.64 -4.80
C TRP A 413 16.13 -46.48 -5.96
N TRP A 414 16.01 -47.49 -6.82
CA TRP A 414 15.08 -47.39 -7.95
C TRP A 414 14.43 -48.73 -8.28
N SER A 415 13.23 -48.63 -8.83
CA SER A 415 12.50 -49.73 -9.44
C SER A 415 12.09 -49.31 -10.84
N SER A 416 12.11 -50.24 -11.78
CA SER A 416 11.63 -50.02 -13.14
C SER A 416 10.92 -51.25 -13.67
N GLY A 417 10.18 -51.08 -14.77
CA GLY A 417 9.79 -52.20 -15.61
C GLY A 417 11.02 -52.91 -16.17
N LEU A 418 10.81 -54.11 -16.74
CA LEU A 418 11.86 -54.83 -17.48
C LEU A 418 12.46 -53.92 -18.55
N GLN A 419 13.79 -53.82 -18.55
CA GLN A 419 14.54 -52.99 -19.49
C GLN A 419 14.79 -53.78 -20.79
N HIS A 420 14.56 -53.13 -21.93
CA HIS A 420 14.93 -53.65 -23.25
C HIS A 420 16.26 -53.02 -23.69
N ASP A 421 17.12 -53.85 -24.26
CA ASP A 421 18.38 -53.37 -24.85
C ASP A 421 18.08 -52.63 -26.15
N VAL A 422 18.54 -51.38 -26.22
CA VAL A 422 18.38 -50.48 -27.36
C VAL A 422 19.73 -50.04 -27.93
N GLY A 423 20.82 -50.75 -27.60
CA GLY A 423 22.17 -50.43 -28.05
C GLY A 423 22.77 -49.17 -27.42
N LYS A 424 22.25 -48.74 -26.25
CA LYS A 424 22.72 -47.58 -25.46
C LYS A 424 23.21 -48.05 -24.08
N PRO A 425 24.03 -47.25 -23.38
CA PRO A 425 24.53 -47.60 -22.04
C PRO A 425 23.43 -47.87 -21.00
N ASN A 426 22.25 -47.24 -21.18
CA ASN A 426 21.07 -47.45 -20.35
C ASN A 426 19.96 -48.10 -21.20
N GLY A 427 19.38 -49.19 -20.69
CA GLY A 427 18.21 -49.84 -21.32
C GLY A 427 16.94 -48.99 -21.22
N GLU A 428 16.00 -49.24 -22.12
CA GLU A 428 14.69 -48.56 -22.16
C GLU A 428 13.64 -49.31 -21.35
N THR A 429 12.78 -48.58 -20.65
CA THR A 429 11.67 -49.12 -19.85
C THR A 429 10.41 -48.26 -20.02
N ARG A 430 9.25 -48.82 -19.66
CA ARG A 430 7.98 -48.08 -19.71
C ARG A 430 7.73 -47.22 -18.49
N TRP A 431 8.40 -47.51 -17.38
CA TRP A 431 8.29 -46.71 -16.17
C TRP A 431 9.50 -46.91 -15.26
N ARG A 432 9.79 -45.90 -14.45
CA ARG A 432 10.82 -45.90 -13.41
C ARG A 432 10.34 -45.09 -12.22
N THR A 433 10.55 -45.60 -11.02
CA THR A 433 10.44 -44.82 -9.78
C THR A 433 11.78 -44.84 -9.08
N ARG A 434 12.27 -43.71 -8.59
CA ARG A 434 13.49 -43.63 -7.80
C ARG A 434 13.30 -42.76 -6.56
N LEU A 435 13.96 -43.16 -5.47
CA LEU A 435 14.10 -42.39 -4.24
C LEU A 435 15.57 -41.95 -4.12
N VAL A 436 15.80 -40.65 -4.15
CA VAL A 436 17.12 -40.01 -4.11
C VAL A 436 17.34 -39.37 -2.74
N ARG A 437 18.50 -39.62 -2.13
CA ARG A 437 18.85 -39.04 -0.82
C ARG A 437 18.83 -37.49 -0.88
N PRO A 438 18.33 -36.80 0.16
CA PRO A 438 17.89 -37.34 1.46
C PRO A 438 16.45 -37.87 1.52
N GLY A 439 15.66 -37.82 0.44
CA GLY A 439 14.26 -38.29 0.45
C GLY A 439 13.38 -37.77 -0.69
N ALA A 440 13.95 -37.29 -1.78
CA ALA A 440 13.18 -36.92 -2.97
C ALA A 440 12.74 -38.17 -3.72
N ILE A 441 11.51 -38.18 -4.22
CA ILE A 441 11.00 -39.29 -5.02
C ILE A 441 10.57 -38.81 -6.40
N GLU A 442 10.93 -39.57 -7.43
CA GLU A 442 10.60 -39.28 -8.82
C GLU A 442 10.00 -40.53 -9.46
N TYR A 443 8.86 -40.36 -10.13
CA TYR A 443 8.22 -41.35 -10.97
C TYR A 443 8.18 -40.84 -12.41
N GLU A 444 8.64 -41.66 -13.34
CA GLU A 444 8.58 -41.38 -14.77
C GLU A 444 7.90 -42.54 -15.48
N ALA A 445 6.97 -42.27 -16.39
CA ALA A 445 6.27 -43.29 -17.15
C ALA A 445 5.91 -42.85 -18.56
N THR A 446 5.93 -43.79 -19.50
CA THR A 446 5.43 -43.59 -20.86
C THR A 446 3.91 -43.41 -20.82
N ILE A 447 3.40 -42.35 -21.45
CA ILE A 447 1.96 -42.00 -21.41
C ILE A 447 1.19 -42.47 -22.64
N GLY A 448 1.87 -42.92 -23.69
CA GLY A 448 1.27 -43.40 -24.92
C GLY A 448 2.30 -43.95 -25.89
N PHE A 449 1.83 -44.60 -26.96
CA PHE A 449 2.68 -45.16 -28.01
C PHE A 449 2.08 -44.83 -29.37
N ARG A 450 2.92 -44.73 -30.39
CA ARG A 450 2.43 -44.76 -31.77
C ARG A 450 1.84 -46.13 -32.07
N ILE A 451 0.71 -46.13 -32.76
CA ILE A 451 0.03 -47.34 -33.22
C ILE A 451 0.21 -47.36 -34.74
N ASP A 452 0.78 -48.45 -35.26
CA ASP A 452 1.13 -48.60 -36.68
C ASP A 452 2.01 -47.44 -37.20
N ASP A 453 1.66 -46.87 -38.36
CA ASP A 453 2.35 -45.75 -39.00
C ASP A 453 1.71 -44.38 -38.66
N ASP A 454 0.83 -44.30 -37.65
CA ASP A 454 0.18 -43.04 -37.26
C ASP A 454 1.22 -42.08 -36.63
N PRO A 455 1.42 -40.88 -37.20
CA PRO A 455 2.32 -39.90 -36.59
C PRO A 455 1.83 -39.40 -35.23
N GLU A 456 0.53 -39.47 -34.93
CA GLU A 456 -0.11 -38.90 -33.75
C GLU A 456 -0.35 -39.94 -32.63
N ILE A 457 -0.27 -39.48 -31.38
CA ILE A 457 -0.47 -40.32 -30.18
C ILE A 457 -1.70 -39.81 -29.42
N LEU A 458 -2.82 -40.53 -29.51
CA LEU A 458 -4.06 -40.18 -28.84
C LEU A 458 -4.04 -40.57 -27.36
N ILE A 459 -4.28 -39.59 -26.47
CA ILE A 459 -4.35 -39.79 -25.02
C ILE A 459 -5.66 -39.21 -24.48
N ASP A 460 -6.34 -39.96 -23.62
CA ASP A 460 -7.50 -39.47 -22.86
C ASP A 460 -7.02 -38.58 -21.72
N GLY A 461 -7.37 -37.30 -21.75
CA GLY A 461 -6.90 -36.32 -20.78
C GLY A 461 -7.43 -36.56 -19.35
N ARG A 462 -8.67 -37.06 -19.19
CA ARG A 462 -9.19 -37.38 -17.85
C ARG A 462 -8.49 -38.60 -17.26
N ALA A 463 -8.19 -39.60 -18.09
CA ALA A 463 -7.40 -40.74 -17.67
C ALA A 463 -5.97 -40.31 -17.27
N LEU A 464 -5.35 -39.41 -18.03
CA LEU A 464 -4.03 -38.87 -17.70
C LEU A 464 -4.02 -38.13 -16.36
N GLU A 465 -5.00 -37.27 -16.09
CA GLU A 465 -5.16 -36.62 -14.77
C GLU A 465 -5.33 -37.64 -13.64
N THR A 466 -6.13 -38.69 -13.88
CA THR A 466 -6.34 -39.78 -12.92
C THR A 466 -5.02 -40.49 -12.61
N ASP A 467 -4.22 -40.77 -13.63
CA ASP A 467 -2.91 -41.41 -13.48
C ASP A 467 -1.89 -40.51 -12.76
N ILE A 468 -1.98 -39.18 -12.95
CA ILE A 468 -1.18 -38.20 -12.19
C ILE A 468 -1.53 -38.24 -10.71
N VAL A 469 -2.83 -38.12 -10.38
CA VAL A 469 -3.32 -38.11 -9.00
C VAL A 469 -2.96 -39.43 -8.30
N ALA A 470 -3.27 -40.57 -8.92
CA ALA A 470 -2.93 -41.88 -8.38
C ALA A 470 -1.41 -42.09 -8.26
N GLY A 471 -0.63 -41.50 -9.17
CA GLY A 471 0.82 -41.41 -9.09
C GLY A 471 1.27 -40.70 -7.82
N ILE A 472 0.79 -39.49 -7.59
CA ILE A 472 1.17 -38.65 -6.43
C ILE A 472 0.77 -39.31 -5.11
N GLU A 473 -0.45 -39.85 -5.00
CA GLU A 473 -0.92 -40.54 -3.79
C GLU A 473 -0.07 -41.79 -3.48
N ARG A 474 0.28 -42.56 -4.51
CA ARG A 474 1.18 -43.73 -4.37
C ARG A 474 2.56 -43.31 -3.85
N LEU A 475 3.14 -42.25 -4.41
CA LEU A 475 4.43 -41.71 -3.96
C LEU A 475 4.32 -41.18 -2.52
N GLY A 476 3.25 -40.47 -2.18
CA GLY A 476 2.97 -40.00 -0.82
C GLY A 476 2.90 -41.14 0.19
N THR A 477 2.26 -42.25 -0.18
CA THR A 477 2.18 -43.44 0.68
C THR A 477 3.57 -44.06 0.91
N ALA A 478 4.40 -44.14 -0.13
CA ALA A 478 5.79 -44.62 -0.01
C ALA A 478 6.64 -43.70 0.89
N LEU A 479 6.46 -42.39 0.78
CA LEU A 479 7.16 -41.40 1.62
C LEU A 479 6.70 -41.44 3.09
N THR A 480 5.41 -41.69 3.33
CA THR A 480 4.87 -41.85 4.69
C THR A 480 5.51 -43.05 5.40
N GLU A 481 5.73 -44.17 4.70
CA GLU A 481 6.45 -45.33 5.28
C GLU A 481 7.89 -45.01 5.71
N LEU A 482 8.49 -43.98 5.12
CA LEU A 482 9.84 -43.49 5.43
C LEU A 482 9.85 -42.43 6.55
N GLY A 483 8.69 -42.04 7.08
CA GLY A 483 8.55 -40.92 8.01
C GLY A 483 8.84 -39.56 7.36
N LEU A 484 8.53 -39.45 6.06
CA LEU A 484 8.64 -38.22 5.26
C LEU A 484 7.25 -37.70 4.87
N ASP A 485 6.30 -37.78 5.80
CA ASP A 485 4.94 -37.25 5.68
C ASP A 485 4.89 -35.72 5.82
N GLY A 486 3.72 -35.15 5.50
CA GLY A 486 3.47 -33.70 5.54
C GLY A 486 3.75 -32.99 4.22
N GLN A 487 4.18 -31.73 4.33
CA GLN A 487 4.31 -30.83 3.19
C GLN A 487 5.37 -31.28 2.18
N ALA A 488 5.04 -31.19 0.88
CA ALA A 488 5.94 -31.54 -0.20
C ALA A 488 5.75 -30.65 -1.43
N LEU A 489 6.86 -30.27 -2.07
CA LEU A 489 6.81 -29.66 -3.40
C LEU A 489 6.57 -30.75 -4.44
N VAL A 490 5.64 -30.50 -5.35
CA VAL A 490 5.29 -31.41 -6.45
C VAL A 490 5.50 -30.73 -7.80
N GLU A 491 6.20 -31.40 -8.69
CA GLU A 491 6.39 -31.00 -10.09
C GLU A 491 5.83 -32.08 -11.02
N ILE A 492 5.13 -31.63 -12.06
CA ILE A 492 4.63 -32.46 -13.15
C ILE A 492 5.26 -31.95 -14.44
N SER A 493 5.90 -32.84 -15.18
CA SER A 493 6.52 -32.51 -16.47
C SER A 493 6.29 -33.60 -17.50
N PHE A 494 6.39 -33.24 -18.78
CA PHE A 494 6.19 -34.13 -19.91
C PHE A 494 7.30 -33.94 -20.93
N ASP A 495 7.71 -35.02 -21.59
CA ASP A 495 8.80 -35.03 -22.57
C ASP A 495 8.47 -35.92 -23.78
N GLY A 496 8.75 -35.42 -24.99
CA GLY A 496 8.41 -36.05 -26.27
C GLY A 496 6.93 -35.98 -26.63
N VAL A 497 6.22 -34.93 -26.21
CA VAL A 497 4.76 -34.79 -26.36
C VAL A 497 4.32 -33.93 -27.55
N GLU A 498 5.22 -33.63 -28.49
CA GLU A 498 4.93 -32.80 -29.66
C GLU A 498 3.85 -33.39 -30.56
N ASP A 499 3.77 -34.72 -30.61
CA ASP A 499 2.82 -35.50 -31.41
C ASP A 499 1.63 -36.03 -30.62
N VAL A 500 1.51 -35.65 -29.34
CA VAL A 500 0.40 -36.09 -28.49
C VAL A 500 -0.86 -35.27 -28.79
N ILE A 501 -1.97 -35.99 -28.95
CA ILE A 501 -3.33 -35.47 -29.07
C ILE A 501 -4.03 -35.70 -27.74
N LEU A 502 -4.26 -34.62 -26.98
CA LEU A 502 -5.02 -34.66 -25.73
C LEU A 502 -6.51 -34.58 -26.04
N SER A 503 -7.24 -35.64 -25.70
CA SER A 503 -8.66 -35.81 -26.03
C SER A 503 -9.56 -35.71 -24.81
N ARG A 504 -10.80 -35.23 -25.05
CA ARG A 504 -11.88 -35.21 -24.06
C ARG A 504 -13.09 -36.02 -24.55
N PRO A 505 -13.93 -36.57 -23.66
CA PRO A 505 -15.03 -37.47 -24.03
C PRO A 505 -16.03 -36.94 -25.07
N ARG A 506 -16.15 -35.61 -25.24
CA ARG A 506 -17.13 -34.96 -26.14
C ARG A 506 -16.59 -33.75 -26.91
N GLY A 507 -15.39 -33.82 -27.47
CA GLY A 507 -14.82 -32.68 -28.21
C GLY A 507 -13.75 -32.97 -29.27
N GLY A 508 -13.44 -34.24 -29.54
CA GLY A 508 -12.26 -34.59 -30.32
C GLY A 508 -10.97 -34.39 -29.50
N GLY A 509 -9.83 -34.42 -30.20
CA GLY A 509 -8.51 -34.23 -29.61
C GLY A 509 -7.83 -32.97 -30.12
N ARG A 510 -6.97 -32.37 -29.29
CA ARG A 510 -6.11 -31.26 -29.70
C ARG A 510 -4.63 -31.60 -29.51
N LYS A 511 -3.82 -31.18 -30.47
CA LYS A 511 -2.38 -31.42 -30.47
C LYS A 511 -1.68 -30.50 -29.48
N ILE A 512 -0.81 -31.08 -28.66
CA ILE A 512 0.02 -30.35 -27.70
C ILE A 512 1.06 -29.49 -28.43
N GLY A 513 1.72 -30.04 -29.45
CA GLY A 513 2.61 -29.29 -30.34
C GLY A 513 3.90 -28.77 -29.71
N ARG A 514 4.23 -29.20 -28.48
CA ARG A 514 5.46 -28.84 -27.76
C ARG A 514 6.26 -30.11 -27.40
N PRO A 515 7.58 -30.13 -27.59
CA PRO A 515 8.38 -31.30 -27.26
C PRO A 515 8.48 -31.55 -25.75
N GLN A 516 8.38 -30.49 -24.94
CA GLN A 516 8.46 -30.57 -23.48
C GLN A 516 7.45 -29.62 -22.83
N ILE A 517 6.87 -30.06 -21.71
CA ILE A 517 6.01 -29.26 -20.85
C ILE A 517 6.49 -29.39 -19.40
N GLY A 518 6.57 -28.28 -18.68
CA GLY A 518 6.63 -28.25 -17.22
C GLY A 518 5.43 -27.47 -16.69
N LEU A 519 4.69 -28.04 -15.75
CA LEU A 519 3.60 -27.35 -15.05
C LEU A 519 4.16 -26.61 -13.82
N PRO A 520 3.49 -25.56 -13.33
CA PRO A 520 3.94 -24.85 -12.14
C PRO A 520 4.07 -25.79 -10.93
N VAL A 521 5.15 -25.61 -10.15
CA VAL A 521 5.42 -26.38 -8.93
C VAL A 521 4.45 -25.98 -7.83
N THR A 522 3.80 -26.98 -7.22
CA THR A 522 2.81 -26.77 -6.13
C THR A 522 3.37 -27.25 -4.80
N LEU A 523 3.15 -26.51 -3.73
CA LEU A 523 3.33 -27.01 -2.36
C LEU A 523 2.02 -27.69 -1.92
N LEU A 524 2.06 -29.00 -1.71
CA LEU A 524 0.95 -29.77 -1.15
C LEU A 524 1.16 -29.96 0.35
N ASP A 525 0.12 -29.75 1.15
CA ASP A 525 0.16 -29.96 2.60
C ASP A 525 0.36 -31.43 2.98
N ASP A 526 -0.18 -32.34 2.17
CA ASP A 526 -0.09 -33.79 2.36
C ASP A 526 -0.36 -34.49 1.02
N LEU A 527 0.61 -35.29 0.56
CA LEU A 527 0.51 -36.02 -0.71
C LEU A 527 -0.58 -37.09 -0.73
N THR A 528 -1.10 -37.50 0.43
CA THR A 528 -2.10 -38.55 0.58
C THR A 528 -3.52 -38.03 0.75
N LYS A 529 -3.71 -36.71 0.92
CA LYS A 529 -5.03 -36.10 1.16
C LYS A 529 -5.50 -35.30 -0.04
N ARG A 530 -6.26 -35.96 -0.93
CA ARG A 530 -6.94 -35.34 -2.08
C ARG A 530 -6.05 -34.36 -2.86
N PRO A 531 -4.88 -34.81 -3.38
CA PRO A 531 -3.97 -33.92 -4.08
C PRO A 531 -4.61 -33.30 -5.34
N ALA A 532 -5.65 -33.90 -5.89
CA ALA A 532 -6.34 -33.42 -7.08
C ALA A 532 -6.91 -31.99 -6.96
N ASP A 533 -7.50 -31.63 -5.81
CA ASP A 533 -8.11 -30.29 -5.63
C ASP A 533 -7.03 -29.19 -5.65
N ALA A 534 -5.85 -29.49 -5.08
CA ALA A 534 -4.71 -28.58 -5.07
C ALA A 534 -3.95 -28.54 -6.41
N LEU A 535 -4.22 -29.48 -7.33
CA LEU A 535 -3.62 -29.57 -8.67
C LEU A 535 -4.51 -28.98 -9.77
N HIS A 536 -5.65 -28.37 -9.41
CA HIS A 536 -6.61 -27.83 -10.36
C HIS A 536 -5.96 -26.84 -11.34
N GLU A 537 -5.16 -25.89 -10.84
CA GLU A 537 -4.46 -24.92 -11.69
C GLU A 537 -3.48 -25.61 -12.66
N GLN A 538 -2.76 -26.63 -12.21
CA GLN A 538 -1.82 -27.39 -13.05
C GLN A 538 -2.57 -28.11 -14.17
N PHE A 539 -3.72 -28.70 -13.87
CA PHE A 539 -4.57 -29.33 -14.88
C PHE A 539 -5.13 -28.31 -15.86
N ASP A 540 -5.65 -27.17 -15.40
CA ASP A 540 -6.11 -26.10 -16.29
C ASP A 540 -5.00 -25.66 -17.26
N ILE A 541 -3.77 -25.47 -16.76
CA ILE A 541 -2.62 -25.10 -17.57
C ILE A 541 -2.27 -26.19 -18.59
N LEU A 542 -2.30 -27.48 -18.21
CA LEU A 542 -2.06 -28.60 -19.13
C LEU A 542 -3.07 -28.58 -20.30
N TRP A 543 -4.35 -28.41 -20.00
CA TRP A 543 -5.42 -28.34 -21.00
C TRP A 543 -5.29 -27.11 -21.89
N GLN A 544 -4.97 -25.95 -21.32
CA GLN A 544 -4.73 -24.71 -22.06
C GLN A 544 -3.51 -24.82 -22.98
N ILE A 545 -2.43 -25.48 -22.55
CA ILE A 545 -1.26 -25.76 -23.39
C ILE A 545 -1.66 -26.63 -24.60
N ALA A 546 -2.54 -27.61 -24.39
CA ALA A 546 -3.11 -28.42 -25.47
C ALA A 546 -4.17 -27.66 -26.32
N GLY A 547 -4.47 -26.39 -26.00
CA GLY A 547 -5.37 -25.53 -26.76
C GLY A 547 -6.84 -25.57 -26.32
N TRP A 548 -7.13 -26.06 -25.11
CA TRP A 548 -8.45 -26.02 -24.48
C TRP A 548 -8.55 -24.84 -23.51
N ALA A 549 -9.17 -23.73 -23.96
CA ALA A 549 -9.22 -22.49 -23.19
C ALA A 549 -10.08 -22.58 -21.91
N ASP A 550 -10.98 -23.54 -21.85
CA ASP A 550 -11.89 -23.83 -20.74
C ASP A 550 -11.24 -24.62 -19.59
N GLY A 551 -9.95 -24.98 -19.70
CA GLY A 551 -9.23 -25.69 -18.64
C GLY A 551 -9.61 -27.16 -18.53
N SER A 552 -9.36 -27.74 -17.36
CA SER A 552 -9.64 -29.14 -17.09
C SER A 552 -11.14 -29.42 -17.05
N PRO A 553 -11.63 -30.44 -17.78
CA PRO A 553 -13.03 -30.82 -17.72
C PRO A 553 -13.39 -31.53 -16.40
N SER A 554 -12.44 -31.80 -15.49
CA SER A 554 -12.64 -32.70 -14.35
C SER A 554 -13.13 -32.02 -13.07
N PHE A 555 -13.46 -30.72 -13.09
CA PHE A 555 -13.82 -29.94 -11.89
C PHE A 555 -15.24 -29.33 -11.91
N GLY A 556 -16.13 -29.83 -12.78
CA GLY A 556 -17.45 -29.22 -13.03
C GLY A 556 -18.44 -29.20 -11.84
N GLY A 557 -18.14 -29.87 -10.71
CA GLY A 557 -19.05 -30.03 -9.56
C GLY A 557 -18.59 -29.39 -8.24
N GLY A 558 -17.54 -28.56 -8.24
CA GLY A 558 -16.97 -27.98 -7.01
C GLY A 558 -15.92 -28.86 -6.31
N GLY A 559 -15.42 -29.88 -7.00
CA GLY A 559 -14.32 -30.76 -6.61
C GLY A 559 -13.93 -31.67 -7.77
N TRP A 560 -12.78 -32.35 -7.67
CA TRP A 560 -12.31 -33.25 -8.72
C TRP A 560 -13.23 -34.48 -8.90
N ASP A 561 -13.68 -34.73 -10.13
CA ASP A 561 -14.62 -35.81 -10.48
C ASP A 561 -13.94 -37.10 -10.97
N GLY A 562 -12.60 -37.14 -10.96
CA GLY A 562 -11.79 -38.16 -11.64
C GLY A 562 -11.57 -39.48 -10.90
N HIS A 563 -12.11 -39.68 -9.69
CA HIS A 563 -12.07 -41.01 -9.07
C HIS A 563 -12.86 -42.00 -9.94
N ARG A 564 -12.23 -43.12 -10.32
CA ARG A 564 -12.91 -44.20 -11.04
C ARG A 564 -14.22 -44.56 -10.32
N ALA A 565 -15.26 -44.88 -11.09
CA ALA A 565 -16.61 -45.21 -10.61
C ALA A 565 -16.73 -46.47 -9.71
N GLY A 566 -15.67 -46.85 -9.00
CA GLY A 566 -15.63 -47.93 -8.00
C GLY A 566 -15.65 -47.47 -6.53
N ASP A 567 -15.27 -46.22 -6.21
CA ASP A 567 -15.08 -45.80 -4.80
C ASP A 567 -16.27 -45.02 -4.19
N VAL A 568 -17.35 -44.82 -4.94
CA VAL A 568 -18.59 -44.19 -4.43
C VAL A 568 -19.33 -45.10 -3.43
N ALA A 569 -18.89 -46.36 -3.25
CA ALA A 569 -19.45 -47.28 -2.26
C ALA A 569 -18.77 -47.22 -0.87
N ALA A 570 -17.65 -46.52 -0.70
CA ALA A 570 -16.96 -46.44 0.59
C ALA A 570 -17.23 -45.13 1.38
N ALA A 571 -18.00 -44.21 0.81
CA ALA A 571 -18.32 -42.90 1.40
C ALA A 571 -19.84 -42.66 1.57
N ARG A 572 -20.58 -43.71 1.94
CA ARG A 572 -21.93 -43.60 2.53
C ARG A 572 -22.03 -44.38 3.81
#